data_AF-A0A964IKJ8-F1
#
_entry.id   AF-A0A964IKJ8-F1
#
_cell.length_a   1.000
_cell.length_b   1.000
_cell.length_c   1.000
_cell.angle_alpha   90.00
_cell.angle_beta   90.00
_cell.angle_gamma   90.00
#
_symmetry.space_group_name_H-M   'P 1'
#
loop_
_entity.id
_entity.type
_entity.pdbx_description
1 polymer ?
#
loop_
_entity_poly.entity_id
_entity_poly.type
_entity_poly.pdbx_seq_one_letter_code
_entity_poly.pdbx_strand_id
1 'polypeptide(L)' 'MALVVGGYAVPRSAEGHERMGVAPNRVDLLTTIDGVTFDEARHGRVAGHYGGEIVDYIGRAELIRNKRASSRPQDFNLA' A
#
# COMPACT_ATOMS: atom_id res chain seq x y z
N MET A 1 14.01 2.51 -16.96
CA MET A 1 13.54 3.77 -16.38
C MET A 1 13.61 3.68 -14.87
N ALA A 2 14.63 4.31 -14.29
CA ALA A 2 14.79 4.42 -12.84
C ALA A 2 13.98 5.64 -12.38
N LEU A 3 13.22 5.49 -11.31
CA LEU A 3 12.56 6.62 -10.65
C LEU A 3 13.62 7.34 -9.82
N VAL A 4 13.90 8.61 -10.15
CA VAL A 4 14.79 9.47 -9.37
C VAL A 4 13.93 10.40 -8.54
N VAL A 5 13.96 10.24 -7.22
CA VAL A 5 13.33 11.17 -6.27
C VAL A 5 14.44 11.84 -5.48
N GLY A 6 14.56 13.17 -5.59
CA GLY A 6 15.47 13.96 -4.74
C GLY A 6 16.97 13.65 -4.88
N GLY A 7 17.44 13.18 -6.04
CA GLY A 7 18.86 12.91 -6.29
C GLY A 7 19.36 11.55 -5.79
N TYR A 8 18.51 10.74 -5.17
CA TYR A 8 18.83 9.35 -4.81
C TYR A 8 18.38 8.40 -5.91
N ALA A 9 19.32 7.63 -6.46
CA ALA A 9 19.02 6.51 -7.33
C ALA A 9 18.43 5.38 -6.48
N VAL A 10 17.11 5.19 -6.54
CA VAL A 10 16.46 4.06 -5.88
C VAL A 10 16.76 2.83 -6.74
N PRO A 11 17.53 1.84 -6.25
CA PRO A 11 17.75 0.61 -6.99
C PRO A 11 16.39 -0.05 -7.23
N ARG A 12 16.09 -0.43 -8.48
CA ARG A 12 14.86 -1.17 -8.77
C ARG A 12 14.85 -2.45 -7.95
N SER A 13 13.87 -2.57 -7.05
CA SER A 13 13.46 -3.87 -6.55
C SER A 13 12.99 -4.70 -7.74
N ALA A 14 13.37 -5.98 -7.80
CA ALA A 14 12.87 -6.92 -8.82
C ALA A 14 11.38 -7.25 -8.62
N GLU A 15 10.80 -6.78 -7.52
CA GLU A 15 9.42 -6.99 -7.12
C GLU A 15 8.67 -5.65 -7.22
N GLY A 16 7.38 -5.63 -7.57
CA GLY A 16 6.56 -4.44 -7.84
C GLY A 16 6.30 -3.49 -6.65
N HIS A 17 7.26 -3.41 -5.72
CA HIS A 17 7.24 -2.57 -4.56
C HIS A 17 8.65 -2.01 -4.26
N GLU A 18 8.72 -0.75 -3.84
CA GLU A 18 9.92 -0.15 -3.27
C GLU A 18 9.82 -0.07 -1.75
N ARG A 19 10.92 -0.30 -1.04
CA ARG A 19 10.98 -0.17 0.43
C ARG A 19 11.84 1.01 0.82
N MET A 20 11.43 1.73 1.85
CA MET A 20 12.14 2.88 2.39
C MET A 20 12.35 2.73 3.90
N GLY A 21 13.53 3.14 4.36
CA GLY A 21 13.88 3.14 5.78
C GLY A 21 14.26 1.78 6.36
N VAL A 22 14.39 1.73 7.69
CA VAL A 22 14.73 0.54 8.48
C VAL A 22 13.77 0.43 9.66
N ALA A 23 13.54 -0.79 10.18
CA ALA A 23 12.66 -0.98 11.32
C ALA A 23 13.12 -0.14 12.54
N PRO A 24 12.19 0.46 13.33
CA PRO A 24 10.73 0.38 13.21
C PRO A 24 10.12 1.32 12.16
N ASN A 25 10.89 2.26 11.62
CA ASN A 25 10.44 3.29 10.66
C ASN A 25 10.63 2.82 9.20
N ARG A 26 10.06 1.66 8.85
CA ARG A 26 10.08 1.13 7.48
C ARG A 26 8.73 1.32 6.81
N VAL A 27 8.74 1.80 5.58
CA VAL A 27 7.55 1.98 4.72
C VAL A 27 7.76 1.26 3.41
N ASP A 28 6.76 0.50 2.98
CA ASP A 28 6.74 -0.20 1.70
C ASP A 28 5.74 0.49 0.76
N LEU A 29 6.22 0.94 -0.41
CA LEU A 29 5.42 1.51 -1.47
C LEU A 29 5.04 0.40 -2.45
N LEU A 30 3.74 0.11 -2.56
CA LEU A 30 3.22 -0.86 -3.51
C LEU A 30 2.70 -0.14 -4.76
N THR A 31 3.10 -0.60 -5.94
CA THR A 31 2.63 -0.02 -7.23
C THR A 31 1.45 -0.78 -7.83
N THR A 32 1.09 -1.92 -7.24
CA THR A 32 -0.01 -2.78 -7.65
C THR A 32 -0.88 -3.12 -6.46
N ILE A 33 -2.16 -3.40 -6.75
CA ILE A 33 -3.16 -3.80 -5.76
C ILE A 33 -4.05 -4.88 -6.39
N ASP A 34 -4.28 -5.97 -5.66
CA ASP A 34 -5.08 -7.10 -6.13
C ASP A 34 -6.56 -6.92 -5.77
N GLY A 35 -7.47 -7.51 -6.54
CA GLY A 35 -8.90 -7.59 -6.21
C GLY A 35 -9.71 -6.29 -6.27
N VAL A 36 -9.04 -5.14 -6.47
CA VAL A 36 -9.62 -3.82 -6.77
C VAL A 36 -8.66 -3.04 -7.65
N THR A 37 -9.16 -2.05 -8.37
CA THR A 37 -8.35 -1.07 -9.08
C THR A 37 -7.93 0.09 -8.16
N PHE A 38 -6.87 0.82 -8.54
CA PHE A 38 -6.46 2.02 -7.80
C PHE A 38 -7.58 3.07 -7.75
N ASP A 39 -8.32 3.27 -8.85
CA ASP A 39 -9.41 4.26 -8.89
C ASP A 39 -10.55 3.86 -7.96
N GLU A 40 -10.94 2.58 -7.92
CA GLU A 40 -11.95 2.10 -6.96
C GLU A 40 -11.49 2.32 -5.52
N ALA A 41 -10.26 1.94 -5.20
CA ALA A 41 -9.68 2.14 -3.87
C ALA A 41 -9.59 3.63 -3.50
N ARG A 42 -9.26 4.50 -4.47
CA ARG A 42 -9.17 5.95 -4.28
C ARG A 42 -10.54 6.58 -4.09
N HIS A 43 -11.56 6.16 -4.82
CA HIS A 43 -12.93 6.69 -4.66
C HIS A 43 -13.56 6.24 -3.34
N GLY A 44 -13.32 4.98 -2.93
CA GLY A 44 -13.81 4.42 -1.66
C GLY A 44 -12.96 4.76 -0.42
N ARG A 45 -11.93 5.60 -0.56
CA ARG A 45 -11.02 5.92 0.54
C ARG A 45 -11.73 6.64 1.68
N VAL A 46 -11.24 6.44 2.89
CA VAL A 46 -11.78 7.04 4.12
C VAL A 46 -10.68 7.86 4.76
N ALA A 47 -10.96 9.13 5.04
CA ALA A 47 -10.06 9.98 5.80
C ALA A 47 -10.04 9.55 7.27
N GLY A 48 -8.86 9.53 7.89
CA GLY A 48 -8.70 9.26 9.30
C GLY A 48 -7.44 9.90 9.85
N HIS A 49 -7.25 9.83 11.17
CA HIS A 49 -6.09 10.42 11.83
C HIS A 49 -4.96 9.41 11.96
N TYR A 50 -3.77 9.80 11.52
CA TYR A 50 -2.51 9.15 11.85
C TYR A 50 -1.67 10.10 12.71
N GLY A 51 -1.71 9.91 14.03
CA GLY A 51 -1.17 10.89 14.97
C GLY A 51 -1.96 12.20 14.88
N GLY A 52 -1.28 13.31 14.58
CA GLY A 52 -1.91 14.62 14.39
C GLY A 52 -2.42 14.89 12.96
N GLU A 53 -2.05 14.06 11.99
CA GLU A 53 -2.31 14.32 10.57
C GLU A 53 -3.54 13.58 10.05
N ILE A 54 -4.27 14.20 9.11
CA ILE A 54 -5.35 13.53 8.38
C ILE A 54 -4.75 12.82 7.16
N VAL A 55 -4.98 11.52 7.06
CA VAL A 55 -4.52 10.69 5.95
C VAL A 55 -5.67 9.87 5.35
N ASP A 56 -5.51 9.48 4.10
CA ASP A 56 -6.46 8.63 3.39
C ASP A 56 -6.13 7.14 3.61
N TYR A 57 -7.11 6.38 4.07
CA TYR A 57 -7.05 4.92 4.16
C TYR A 57 -7.91 4.29 3.07
N ILE A 58 -7.52 3.10 2.60
CA ILE A 58 -8.39 2.30 1.74
C ILE A 58 -9.71 1.98 2.48
N GLY A 59 -10.83 2.09 1.76
CA GLY A 59 -12.15 1.78 2.29
C GLY A 59 -12.25 0.34 2.78
N ARG A 60 -13.13 0.09 3.77
CA ARG A 60 -13.27 -1.24 4.39
C ARG A 60 -13.67 -2.31 3.39
N ALA A 61 -14.58 -2.00 2.46
CA ALA A 61 -15.06 -2.96 1.47
C ALA A 61 -13.95 -3.34 0.48
N GLU A 62 -13.22 -2.33 -0.02
CA GLU A 62 -12.10 -2.48 -0.94
C GLU A 62 -10.94 -3.25 -0.28
N LEU A 63 -10.64 -2.94 0.99
CA LEU A 63 -9.61 -3.65 1.76
C LEU A 63 -9.93 -5.14 1.92
N ILE A 64 -11.18 -5.49 2.21
CA ILE A 64 -11.60 -6.90 2.32
C ILE A 64 -11.43 -7.63 0.99
N ARG A 65 -11.85 -7.01 -0.13
CA ARG A 65 -11.66 -7.59 -1.47
C ARG A 65 -10.18 -7.77 -1.79
N ASN A 66 -9.36 -6.76 -1.51
CA ASN A 66 -7.93 -6.82 -1.73
C ASN A 66 -7.25 -7.93 -0.91
N LYS A 67 -7.54 -8.03 0.39
CA LYS A 67 -6.99 -9.09 1.25
C LYS A 67 -7.35 -10.48 0.75
N ARG A 68 -8.61 -10.71 0.38
CA ARG A 68 -9.07 -11.99 -0.17
C ARG A 68 -8.37 -12.36 -1.48
N ALA A 69 -8.15 -11.38 -2.36
CA ALA A 69 -7.49 -11.62 -3.65
C ALA A 69 -5.97 -11.84 -3.49
N SER A 70 -5.31 -11.06 -2.64
CA SER A 70 -3.86 -11.13 -2.42
C SER A 70 -3.37 -12.40 -1.72
N SER A 71 -4.30 -13.25 -1.26
CA SER A 71 -4.02 -14.60 -0.72
C SER A 71 -2.89 -14.64 0.32
N ARG A 72 -2.76 -13.59 1.13
CA ARG A 72 -1.69 -13.47 2.13
C ARG A 72 -1.97 -14.48 3.26
N PRO A 73 -1.04 -15.40 3.57
CA PRO A 73 -1.26 -16.43 4.58
C PRO A 73 -1.65 -15.91 5.96
N GLN A 74 -1.25 -14.69 6.29
CA GLN A 74 -1.57 -14.03 7.56
C GLN A 74 -3.01 -13.48 7.62
N ASP A 75 -3.66 -13.28 6.47
CA ASP A 75 -4.98 -12.63 6.36
C ASP A 75 -6.16 -13.63 6.30
N PHE A 76 -5.92 -14.95 6.45
CA PHE A 76 -6.98 -15.98 6.38
C PHE A 76 -8.02 -15.92 7.52
N ASN A 77 -7.74 -15.20 8.61
CA ASN A 77 -8.64 -15.11 9.78
C ASN A 77 -9.62 -13.92 9.73
N LEU A 78 -9.88 -13.30 8.57
CA LEU A 78 -11.00 -12.36 8.40
C LEU A 78 -12.34 -13.10 8.30
N ALA A 79 -12.80 -13.64 9.44
CA ALA A 79 -14.16 -14.12 9.65
C ALA A 79 -14.97 -13.08 10.46
#